data_AF-A0A3L7N032-F1
#
_entry.id   AF-A0A3L7N032-F1
#
_cell.length_a   1.000
_cell.length_b   1.000
_cell.length_c   1.000
_cell.angle_alpha   90.00
_cell.angle_beta   90.00
_cell.angle_gamma   90.00
#
_symmetry.space_group_name_H-M   'P 1'
#
loop_
_entity.id
_entity.type
_entity.pdbx_description
1 polymer ?
#
loop_
_entity_poly.entity_id
_entity_poly.type
_entity_poly.pdbx_seq_one_letter_code
_entity_poly.pdbx_strand_id
1 'polypeptide(L)'
;MTPEACKNEHDNLIMIVRMMITHLGDTSNLILDPDLDSFYLMDVSVVALPSAQERISTLITIYNSLIKKGANDQEEKLSLAIQNALFQQSDLDRIFSGIDTALNEDNNFYGKSESLQKNISVPLEKFKKSTGNFTKLLLSLKAEQLTKTDPKILEAGNEALEDSFSLWDTCSSELQVLLELRILKFQNDRLSSLMLSALALVISFFLVWYIGRGLNNSFIQISGNSKKLIVSSNNQKLVSKSMVANATETSAQANAIASAAEEVSVNIQSVASAAEEIGATIREIARQSQQAAQVANEAVSIAETGNKAVLRLGENSNIIGNVIKVITSIAEQTNLLALNASIEAARAGEFGKGFAVVASEVKELAKETAKATEDIRTKIEGIQSDTREAVSSNEKTRNIISKIHEIQSTIAGAVEEQAATTREITRNAADAATGSSEIAKNISGLAEAARSTSKGATELETAALGLDTMASELEKIVKTFQIKS
;
A
#
# COMPACT_ATOMS: atom_id res chain seq x y z
N MET A 1 30.10 -9.39 -111.39
CA MET A 1 28.77 -9.91 -111.04
C MET A 1 27.84 -9.67 -112.21
N THR A 2 26.96 -10.62 -112.52
CA THR A 2 25.86 -10.36 -113.47
C THR A 2 24.89 -9.34 -112.85
N PRO A 3 24.16 -8.54 -113.65
CA PRO A 3 23.14 -7.62 -113.15
C PRO A 3 22.12 -8.29 -112.20
N GLU A 4 21.84 -9.57 -112.43
CA GLU A 4 20.93 -10.39 -111.63
C GLU A 4 21.51 -10.76 -110.25
N ALA A 5 22.81 -11.03 -110.15
CA ALA A 5 23.48 -11.27 -108.88
C ALA A 5 23.51 -10.00 -108.00
N CYS A 6 23.67 -8.82 -108.62
CA CYS A 6 23.68 -7.54 -107.91
C CYS A 6 22.29 -7.18 -107.36
N LYS A 7 21.22 -7.47 -108.13
CA LYS A 7 19.84 -7.31 -107.68
C LYS A 7 19.51 -8.22 -106.49
N ASN A 8 19.87 -9.51 -106.57
CA ASN A 8 19.60 -10.46 -105.48
C ASN A 8 20.33 -10.08 -104.18
N GLU A 9 21.55 -9.54 -104.26
CA GLU A 9 22.29 -9.09 -103.08
C GLU A 9 21.69 -7.81 -102.47
N HIS A 10 21.19 -6.90 -103.32
CA HIS A 10 20.42 -5.72 -102.88
C HIS A 10 19.11 -6.11 -102.19
N ASP A 11 18.31 -6.98 -102.81
CA ASP A 11 17.02 -7.45 -102.26
C ASP A 11 17.23 -8.18 -100.92
N ASN A 12 18.30 -8.99 -100.81
CA ASN A 12 18.66 -9.66 -99.55
C ASN A 12 19.09 -8.66 -98.46
N LEU A 13 19.85 -7.61 -98.80
CA LEU A 13 20.22 -6.57 -97.85
C LEU A 13 18.98 -5.82 -97.32
N ILE A 14 18.05 -5.45 -98.20
CA ILE A 14 16.79 -4.80 -97.81
C ILE A 14 15.96 -5.69 -96.90
N MET A 15 15.86 -7.00 -97.21
CA MET A 15 15.18 -7.97 -96.37
C MET A 15 15.80 -8.06 -94.96
N ILE A 16 17.14 -8.12 -94.87
CA ILE A 16 17.85 -8.17 -93.57
C ILE A 16 17.60 -6.90 -92.76
N VAL A 17 17.69 -5.71 -93.38
CA VAL A 17 17.44 -4.43 -92.69
C VAL A 17 16.01 -4.38 -92.15
N ARG A 18 15.01 -4.85 -92.90
CA ARG A 18 13.62 -4.92 -92.44
C ARG A 18 13.41 -5.90 -91.30
N MET A 19 14.02 -7.09 -91.37
CA MET A 19 13.97 -8.05 -90.27
C MET A 19 14.59 -7.46 -89.00
N MET A 20 15.69 -6.71 -89.12
CA MET A 20 16.29 -6.00 -87.98
C MET A 20 15.37 -4.90 -87.43
N ILE A 21 14.78 -4.07 -88.28
CA ILE A 21 13.86 -3.00 -87.88
C ILE A 21 12.64 -3.58 -87.14
N THR A 22 12.05 -4.64 -87.69
CA THR A 22 10.90 -5.34 -87.08
C THR A 22 11.31 -5.98 -85.75
N HIS A 23 12.44 -6.70 -85.72
CA HIS A 23 12.93 -7.32 -84.50
C HIS A 23 13.27 -6.29 -83.41
N LEU A 24 13.85 -5.14 -83.78
CA LEU A 24 14.08 -4.03 -82.86
C LEU A 24 12.77 -3.45 -82.34
N GLY A 25 11.77 -3.29 -83.20
CA GLY A 25 10.42 -2.90 -82.80
C GLY A 25 9.84 -3.86 -81.75
N ASP A 26 9.80 -5.15 -82.06
CA ASP A 26 9.23 -6.19 -81.19
C ASP A 26 10.00 -6.32 -79.87
N THR A 27 11.34 -6.24 -79.89
CA THR A 27 12.18 -6.38 -78.69
C THR A 27 12.32 -5.11 -77.87
N SER A 28 12.00 -3.93 -78.44
CA SER A 28 12.03 -2.67 -77.70
C SER A 28 10.91 -2.55 -76.65
N ASN A 29 9.96 -3.49 -76.63
CA ASN A 29 8.71 -3.41 -75.86
C ASN A 29 7.85 -2.17 -76.19
N LEU A 30 8.22 -1.34 -77.16
CA LEU A 30 7.41 -0.22 -77.66
C LEU A 30 6.19 -0.72 -78.45
N ILE A 31 6.24 -1.97 -78.92
CA ILE A 31 5.14 -2.69 -79.61
C ILE A 31 4.31 -3.54 -78.59
N LEU A 32 4.61 -3.46 -77.29
CA LEU A 32 3.83 -4.12 -76.22
C LEU A 32 3.25 -3.09 -75.24
N ASP A 33 3.04 -1.87 -75.75
CA ASP A 33 2.74 -0.68 -74.99
C ASP A 33 1.26 -0.65 -74.55
N PRO A 34 0.93 -0.39 -73.26
CA PRO A 34 -0.45 -0.15 -72.83
C PRO A 34 -1.05 1.14 -73.40
N ASP A 35 -0.21 2.06 -73.89
CA ASP A 35 -0.63 3.34 -74.48
C ASP A 35 -1.03 3.13 -75.97
N LEU A 36 -2.32 3.27 -76.26
CA LEU A 36 -2.94 3.00 -77.57
C LEU A 36 -2.43 3.91 -78.71
N ASP A 37 -1.82 5.04 -78.41
CA ASP A 37 -1.42 6.04 -79.41
C ASP A 37 0.00 5.80 -79.92
N SER A 38 0.98 5.70 -79.03
CA SER A 38 2.38 5.37 -79.36
C SER A 38 2.52 3.97 -79.97
N PHE A 39 1.76 2.99 -79.46
CA PHE A 39 1.80 1.61 -79.94
C PHE A 39 1.48 1.50 -81.44
N TYR A 40 0.30 1.99 -81.84
CA TYR A 40 -0.17 1.84 -83.21
C TYR A 40 0.60 2.74 -84.18
N LEU A 41 1.02 3.94 -83.75
CA LEU A 41 1.84 4.81 -84.58
C LEU A 41 3.26 4.25 -84.80
N MET A 42 3.81 3.56 -83.79
CA MET A 42 5.06 2.79 -83.90
C MET A 42 4.92 1.65 -84.91
N ASP A 43 3.86 0.82 -84.79
CA ASP A 43 3.61 -0.28 -85.75
C ASP A 43 3.51 0.21 -87.19
N VAL A 44 2.78 1.32 -87.39
CA VAL A 44 2.59 1.95 -88.70
C VAL A 44 3.92 2.46 -89.25
N SER A 45 4.69 3.19 -88.45
CA SER A 45 5.94 3.83 -88.88
C SER A 45 7.06 2.81 -89.12
N VAL A 46 7.17 1.79 -88.28
CA VAL A 46 8.31 0.88 -88.27
C VAL A 46 8.08 -0.34 -89.16
N VAL A 47 6.82 -0.79 -89.29
CA VAL A 47 6.50 -2.06 -89.95
C VAL A 47 5.54 -1.86 -91.13
N ALA A 48 4.40 -1.22 -90.94
CA ALA A 48 3.33 -1.22 -91.94
C ALA A 48 3.65 -0.36 -93.18
N LEU A 49 4.07 0.89 -93.01
CA LEU A 49 4.43 1.80 -94.11
C LEU A 49 5.64 1.31 -94.93
N PRO A 50 6.75 0.86 -94.31
CA PRO A 50 7.86 0.26 -95.06
C PRO A 50 7.44 -0.98 -95.87
N SER A 51 6.54 -1.80 -95.34
CA SER A 51 6.01 -2.97 -96.06
C SER A 51 5.15 -2.55 -97.27
N ALA A 52 4.31 -1.53 -97.10
CA ALA A 52 3.52 -0.96 -98.18
C ALA A 52 4.39 -0.33 -99.28
N GLN A 53 5.42 0.44 -98.91
CA GLN A 53 6.38 1.04 -99.84
C GLN A 53 7.05 -0.01 -100.74
N GLU A 54 7.53 -1.10 -100.14
CA GLU A 54 8.12 -2.22 -100.87
C GLU A 54 7.09 -2.88 -101.80
N ARG A 55 5.86 -3.07 -101.32
CA ARG A 55 4.81 -3.68 -102.14
C ARG A 55 4.40 -2.81 -103.32
N ILE A 56 4.33 -1.48 -103.15
CA ILE A 56 4.11 -0.53 -104.25
C ILE A 56 5.24 -0.65 -105.28
N SER A 57 6.50 -0.66 -104.81
CA SER A 57 7.68 -0.83 -105.68
C SER A 57 7.67 -2.18 -106.44
N THR A 58 7.26 -3.25 -105.75
CA THR A 58 7.10 -4.59 -106.33
C THR A 58 6.00 -4.62 -107.39
N LEU A 59 4.85 -3.99 -107.12
CA LEU A 59 3.75 -3.87 -108.08
C LEU A 59 4.17 -3.11 -109.34
N ILE A 60 4.88 -1.99 -109.18
CA ILE A 60 5.45 -1.22 -110.30
C ILE A 60 6.43 -2.08 -111.11
N THR A 61 7.27 -2.88 -110.42
CA THR A 61 8.27 -3.74 -111.06
C THR A 61 7.62 -4.89 -111.84
N ILE A 62 6.64 -5.59 -111.25
CA ILE A 62 5.89 -6.66 -111.91
C ILE A 62 5.13 -6.11 -113.12
N TYR A 63 4.48 -4.94 -112.97
CA TYR A 63 3.80 -4.27 -114.07
C TYR A 63 4.74 -3.96 -115.24
N ASN A 64 5.93 -3.41 -114.96
CA ASN A 64 6.94 -3.15 -116.00
C ASN A 64 7.50 -4.43 -116.63
N SER A 65 7.65 -5.52 -115.87
CA SER A 65 8.08 -6.82 -116.38
C SER A 65 7.05 -7.41 -117.36
N LEU A 66 5.76 -7.37 -117.00
CA LEU A 66 4.65 -7.85 -117.82
C LEU A 66 4.57 -7.17 -119.18
N ILE A 67 4.85 -5.86 -119.23
CA ILE A 67 4.90 -5.10 -120.48
C ILE A 67 6.09 -5.56 -121.34
N LYS A 68 7.28 -5.75 -120.75
CA LYS A 68 8.48 -6.19 -121.49
C LYS A 68 8.33 -7.59 -122.07
N LYS A 69 7.64 -8.50 -121.36
CA LYS A 69 7.40 -9.89 -121.79
C LYS A 69 6.18 -10.06 -122.71
N GLY A 70 5.54 -8.96 -123.12
CA GLY A 70 4.48 -8.99 -124.12
C GLY A 70 3.18 -9.65 -123.65
N ALA A 71 2.83 -9.50 -122.37
CA ALA A 71 1.53 -9.91 -121.81
C ALA A 71 1.15 -11.41 -121.85
N ASN A 72 2.05 -12.31 -122.23
CA ASN A 72 1.74 -13.75 -122.36
C ASN A 72 2.13 -14.61 -121.13
N ASP A 73 2.79 -14.02 -120.13
CA ASP A 73 3.22 -14.71 -118.90
C ASP A 73 2.05 -14.78 -117.89
N GLN A 74 1.41 -15.95 -117.78
CA GLN A 74 0.26 -16.18 -116.90
C GLN A 74 0.66 -16.14 -115.41
N GLU A 75 1.92 -16.47 -115.10
CA GLU A 75 2.45 -16.51 -113.74
C GLU A 75 2.67 -15.09 -113.19
N GLU A 76 3.25 -14.19 -113.98
CA GLU A 76 3.41 -12.78 -113.58
C GLU A 76 2.07 -12.04 -113.44
N LYS A 77 1.06 -12.37 -114.25
CA LYS A 77 -0.29 -11.79 -114.10
C LYS A 77 -0.94 -12.20 -112.78
N LEU A 78 -0.82 -13.48 -112.42
CA LEU A 78 -1.31 -13.98 -111.15
C LEU A 78 -0.54 -13.33 -109.99
N SER A 79 0.79 -13.20 -110.10
CA SER A 79 1.63 -12.52 -109.11
C SER A 79 1.23 -11.05 -108.91
N LEU A 80 0.97 -10.30 -109.98
CA LEU A 80 0.48 -8.91 -109.90
C LEU A 80 -0.86 -8.84 -109.14
N ALA A 81 -1.80 -9.73 -109.45
CA ALA A 81 -3.11 -9.78 -108.80
C ALA A 81 -3.00 -10.13 -107.31
N ILE A 82 -2.15 -11.12 -106.96
CA ILE A 82 -1.89 -11.51 -105.57
C ILE A 82 -1.25 -10.36 -104.80
N GLN A 83 -0.20 -9.74 -105.34
CA GLN A 83 0.48 -8.63 -104.68
C GLN A 83 -0.46 -7.42 -104.52
N ASN A 84 -1.33 -7.15 -105.49
CA ASN A 84 -2.29 -6.05 -105.39
C ASN A 84 -3.38 -6.35 -104.35
N ALA A 85 -3.84 -7.60 -104.26
CA ALA A 85 -4.78 -8.03 -103.23
C ALA A 85 -4.16 -7.95 -101.82
N LEU A 86 -2.93 -8.41 -101.65
CA LEU A 86 -2.19 -8.27 -100.38
C LEU A 86 -1.94 -6.80 -100.02
N PHE A 87 -1.67 -5.96 -101.00
CA PHE A 87 -1.53 -4.52 -100.78
C PHE A 87 -2.82 -3.91 -100.22
N GLN A 88 -3.96 -4.21 -100.84
CA GLN A 88 -5.25 -3.69 -100.40
C GLN A 88 -5.72 -4.27 -99.06
N GLN A 89 -5.70 -5.60 -98.91
CA GLN A 89 -6.35 -6.30 -97.79
C GLN A 89 -5.46 -6.50 -96.55
N SER A 90 -4.15 -6.26 -96.66
CA SER A 90 -3.22 -6.44 -95.54
C SER A 90 -2.48 -5.15 -95.23
N ASP A 91 -1.77 -4.59 -96.21
CA ASP A 91 -0.89 -3.45 -95.93
C ASP A 91 -1.68 -2.17 -95.69
N LEU A 92 -2.59 -1.81 -96.60
CA LEU A 92 -3.42 -0.60 -96.46
C LEU A 92 -4.35 -0.67 -95.25
N ASP A 93 -4.99 -1.82 -95.02
CA ASP A 93 -5.87 -2.00 -93.86
C ASP A 93 -5.10 -1.86 -92.53
N ARG A 94 -3.90 -2.44 -92.42
CA ARG A 94 -3.04 -2.28 -91.22
C ARG A 94 -2.61 -0.84 -91.00
N ILE A 95 -2.23 -0.12 -92.06
CA ILE A 95 -1.82 1.29 -91.98
C ILE A 95 -3.01 2.16 -91.54
N PHE A 96 -4.14 2.06 -92.23
CA PHE A 96 -5.28 2.92 -91.97
C PHE A 96 -5.94 2.61 -90.62
N SER A 97 -6.13 1.33 -90.28
CA SER A 97 -6.66 0.96 -88.97
C SER A 97 -5.69 1.33 -87.84
N GLY A 98 -4.38 1.23 -88.07
CA GLY A 98 -3.37 1.61 -87.09
C GLY A 98 -3.38 3.12 -86.83
N ILE A 99 -3.36 3.94 -87.87
CA ILE A 99 -3.43 5.39 -87.73
C ILE A 99 -4.76 5.84 -87.12
N ASP A 100 -5.88 5.23 -87.52
CA ASP A 100 -7.20 5.55 -86.94
C ASP A 100 -7.27 5.21 -85.45
N THR A 101 -6.66 4.10 -85.03
CA THR A 101 -6.58 3.74 -83.61
C THR A 101 -5.66 4.69 -82.84
N ALA A 102 -4.51 5.05 -83.43
CA ALA A 102 -3.61 6.03 -82.84
C ALA A 102 -4.25 7.42 -82.70
N LEU A 103 -5.16 7.79 -83.60
CA LEU A 103 -5.94 9.03 -83.53
C LEU A 103 -7.10 8.96 -82.52
N ASN A 104 -7.58 7.77 -82.15
CA ASN A 104 -8.69 7.57 -81.21
C ASN A 104 -8.20 7.31 -79.77
N GLU A 105 -7.19 8.08 -79.35
CA GLU A 105 -6.43 7.98 -78.10
C GLU A 105 -7.25 7.72 -76.81
N ASP A 106 -6.64 7.05 -75.82
CA ASP A 106 -7.25 6.82 -74.50
C ASP A 106 -7.20 8.09 -73.63
N ASN A 107 -8.37 8.58 -73.24
CA ASN A 107 -8.55 9.73 -72.34
C ASN A 107 -7.90 9.52 -70.95
N ASN A 108 -7.53 8.30 -70.55
CA ASN A 108 -6.98 8.01 -69.22
C ASN A 108 -5.47 8.26 -69.07
N PHE A 109 -4.73 8.52 -70.15
CA PHE A 109 -3.27 8.61 -70.10
C PHE A 109 -2.71 10.02 -70.27
N TYR A 110 -2.60 10.50 -71.51
CA TYR A 110 -1.95 11.77 -71.85
C TYR A 110 -2.93 12.79 -72.46
N GLY A 111 -4.14 12.34 -72.87
CA GLY A 111 -5.13 13.15 -73.59
C GLY A 111 -4.72 13.40 -75.04
N LYS A 112 -5.67 13.87 -75.86
CA LYS A 112 -5.51 14.02 -77.33
C LYS A 112 -4.24 14.80 -77.71
N SER A 113 -3.32 14.18 -78.46
CA SER A 113 -2.17 14.84 -79.06
C SER A 113 -2.62 15.79 -80.17
N GLU A 114 -2.65 17.09 -79.87
CA GLU A 114 -3.04 18.13 -80.83
C GLU A 114 -2.13 18.13 -82.09
N SER A 115 -0.84 17.80 -81.94
CA SER A 115 0.09 17.72 -83.07
C SER A 115 -0.19 16.53 -83.97
N LEU A 116 -0.44 15.35 -83.39
CA LEU A 116 -0.75 14.13 -84.14
C LEU A 116 -2.00 14.31 -84.99
N GLN A 117 -3.09 14.77 -84.37
CA GLN A 117 -4.37 15.03 -85.02
C GLN A 117 -4.23 15.99 -86.21
N LYS A 118 -3.45 17.06 -86.02
CA LYS A 118 -3.25 18.10 -87.03
C LYS A 118 -2.37 17.62 -88.18
N ASN A 119 -1.25 16.98 -87.87
CA ASN A 119 -0.18 16.77 -88.84
C ASN A 119 -0.40 15.51 -89.69
N ILE A 120 -1.01 14.45 -89.14
CA ILE A 120 -1.21 13.19 -89.88
C ILE A 120 -2.37 13.22 -90.88
N SER A 121 -3.38 14.06 -90.63
CA SER A 121 -4.64 14.09 -91.38
C SER A 121 -4.45 14.32 -92.89
N VAL A 122 -3.59 15.27 -93.26
CA VAL A 122 -3.36 15.64 -94.67
C VAL A 122 -2.54 14.58 -95.42
N PRO A 123 -1.38 14.11 -94.94
CA PRO A 123 -0.63 13.02 -95.57
C PRO A 123 -1.43 11.71 -95.67
N LEU A 124 -2.24 11.39 -94.65
CA LEU A 124 -3.07 10.20 -94.62
C LEU A 124 -4.10 10.19 -95.77
N GLU A 125 -4.83 11.28 -95.94
CA GLU A 125 -5.85 11.38 -96.99
C GLU A 125 -5.23 11.42 -98.40
N LYS A 126 -4.05 12.04 -98.56
CA LYS A 126 -3.28 11.97 -99.81
C LYS A 126 -2.91 10.54 -100.16
N PHE A 127 -2.28 9.83 -99.22
CA PHE A 127 -1.87 8.44 -99.41
C PHE A 127 -3.06 7.51 -99.71
N LYS A 128 -4.19 7.69 -99.02
CA LYS A 128 -5.44 6.96 -99.29
C LYS A 128 -5.97 7.19 -100.71
N LYS A 129 -5.88 8.43 -101.19
CA LYS A 129 -6.32 8.79 -102.54
C LYS A 129 -5.39 8.24 -103.62
N SER A 130 -4.06 8.39 -103.46
CA SER A 130 -3.08 7.93 -104.45
C SER A 130 -3.02 6.41 -104.54
N THR A 131 -3.02 5.69 -103.41
CA THR A 131 -3.10 4.22 -103.39
C THR A 131 -4.43 3.69 -103.92
N GLY A 132 -5.55 4.34 -103.59
CA GLY A 132 -6.86 4.03 -104.14
C GLY A 132 -6.91 4.21 -105.66
N ASN A 133 -6.24 5.24 -106.20
CA ASN A 133 -6.12 5.45 -107.65
C ASN A 133 -5.23 4.38 -108.28
N PHE A 134 -4.04 4.14 -107.74
CA PHE A 134 -3.08 3.15 -108.26
C PHE A 134 -3.68 1.73 -108.32
N THR A 135 -4.31 1.29 -107.24
CA THR A 135 -4.89 -0.06 -107.18
C THR A 135 -6.10 -0.23 -108.09
N LYS A 136 -6.95 0.81 -108.24
CA LYS A 136 -8.06 0.80 -109.20
C LYS A 136 -7.56 0.71 -110.64
N LEU A 137 -6.51 1.44 -110.98
CA LEU A 137 -5.91 1.37 -112.32
C LEU A 137 -5.32 -0.01 -112.60
N LEU A 138 -4.63 -0.63 -111.63
CA LEU A 138 -4.14 -2.00 -111.73
C LEU A 138 -5.27 -3.04 -111.93
N LEU A 139 -6.40 -2.88 -111.24
CA LEU A 139 -7.57 -3.77 -111.39
C LEU A 139 -8.29 -3.60 -112.75
N SER A 140 -8.19 -2.43 -113.36
CA SER A 140 -8.85 -2.13 -114.65
C SER A 140 -8.09 -2.60 -115.89
N LEU A 141 -6.93 -3.24 -115.72
CA LEU A 141 -6.07 -3.72 -116.79
C LEU A 141 -6.74 -4.83 -117.63
N LYS A 142 -7.04 -4.54 -118.90
CA LYS A 142 -7.50 -5.54 -119.88
C LYS A 142 -6.31 -6.18 -120.61
N ALA A 143 -6.46 -7.45 -121.03
CA ALA A 143 -5.39 -8.22 -121.68
C ALA A 143 -4.79 -7.52 -122.92
N GLU A 144 -5.61 -6.73 -123.64
CA GLU A 144 -5.21 -5.99 -124.85
C GLU A 144 -4.34 -4.75 -124.57
N GLN A 145 -4.31 -4.23 -123.34
CA GLN A 145 -3.59 -3.00 -122.97
C GLN A 145 -2.15 -3.26 -122.48
N LEU A 146 -1.77 -4.52 -122.28
CA LEU A 146 -0.47 -4.92 -121.76
C LEU A 146 0.66 -4.93 -122.82
N THR A 147 0.40 -4.38 -124.02
CA THR A 147 1.40 -4.32 -125.12
C THR A 147 2.26 -3.05 -125.11
N LYS A 148 1.91 -2.01 -124.33
CA LYS A 148 2.69 -0.77 -124.17
C LYS A 148 2.55 -0.24 -122.74
N THR A 149 3.58 0.43 -122.23
CA THR A 149 3.55 1.09 -120.92
C THR A 149 2.48 2.18 -120.89
N ASP A 150 1.47 2.03 -120.03
CA ASP A 150 0.54 3.12 -119.70
C ASP A 150 1.22 4.08 -118.70
N PRO A 151 1.52 5.33 -119.08
CA PRO A 151 2.12 6.31 -118.20
C PRO A 151 1.30 6.59 -116.94
N LYS A 152 -0.03 6.45 -117.00
CA LYS A 152 -0.93 6.77 -115.87
C LYS A 152 -0.79 5.79 -114.71
N ILE A 153 -0.52 4.51 -114.99
CA ILE A 153 -0.31 3.50 -113.94
C ILE A 153 1.03 3.72 -113.24
N LEU A 154 2.06 4.06 -114.00
CA LEU A 154 3.38 4.33 -113.46
C LEU A 154 3.39 5.62 -112.63
N GLU A 155 2.72 6.67 -113.12
CA GLU A 155 2.53 7.93 -112.40
C GLU A 155 1.74 7.72 -111.10
N ALA A 156 0.61 6.99 -111.15
CA ALA A 156 -0.17 6.68 -109.95
C ALA A 156 0.61 5.81 -108.94
N GLY A 157 1.44 4.88 -109.41
CA GLY A 157 2.30 4.07 -108.54
C GLY A 157 3.41 4.89 -107.87
N ASN A 158 4.04 5.79 -108.63
CA ASN A 158 5.06 6.69 -108.08
C ASN A 158 4.43 7.72 -107.11
N GLU A 159 3.24 8.25 -107.41
CA GLU A 159 2.50 9.15 -106.51
C GLU A 159 2.11 8.43 -105.21
N ALA A 160 1.63 7.18 -105.29
CA ALA A 160 1.35 6.37 -104.11
C ALA A 160 2.62 6.09 -103.28
N LEU A 161 3.76 5.87 -103.94
CA LEU A 161 5.04 5.67 -103.28
C LEU A 161 5.54 6.96 -102.59
N GLU A 162 5.46 8.11 -103.27
CA GLU A 162 5.85 9.41 -102.72
C GLU A 162 4.99 9.80 -101.52
N ASP A 163 3.67 9.67 -101.63
CA ASP A 163 2.74 9.93 -100.52
C ASP A 163 2.99 8.96 -99.34
N SER A 164 3.38 7.71 -99.61
CA SER A 164 3.72 6.76 -98.54
C SER A 164 4.95 7.18 -97.75
N PHE A 165 5.96 7.78 -98.40
CA PHE A 165 7.13 8.33 -97.73
C PHE A 165 6.79 9.61 -96.96
N SER A 166 5.93 10.48 -97.51
CA SER A 166 5.45 11.67 -96.81
C SER A 166 4.65 11.31 -95.55
N LEU A 167 3.80 10.28 -95.62
CA LEU A 167 3.06 9.78 -94.46
C LEU A 167 4.02 9.17 -93.43
N TRP A 168 5.02 8.41 -93.87
CA TRP A 168 6.03 7.82 -92.98
C TRP A 168 6.83 8.88 -92.22
N ASP A 169 7.30 9.93 -92.90
CA ASP A 169 8.06 11.02 -92.26
C ASP A 169 7.22 11.72 -91.19
N THR A 170 5.93 11.95 -91.48
CA THR A 170 4.98 12.54 -90.52
C THR A 170 4.73 11.60 -89.34
N CYS A 171 4.48 10.31 -89.57
CA CYS A 171 4.24 9.35 -88.49
C CYS A 171 5.47 9.20 -87.59
N SER A 172 6.67 9.18 -88.17
CA SER A 172 7.95 9.10 -87.46
C SER A 172 8.19 10.35 -86.58
N SER A 173 7.93 11.55 -87.12
CA SER A 173 8.07 12.79 -86.36
C SER A 173 7.07 12.87 -85.20
N GLU A 174 5.82 12.48 -85.40
CA GLU A 174 4.82 12.51 -84.33
C GLU A 174 5.06 11.42 -83.27
N LEU A 175 5.55 10.25 -83.68
CA LEU A 175 5.97 9.21 -82.76
C LEU A 175 7.05 9.71 -81.78
N GLN A 176 8.01 10.51 -82.26
CA GLN A 176 9.02 11.13 -81.40
C GLN A 176 8.40 12.06 -80.35
N VAL A 177 7.40 12.86 -80.73
CA VAL A 177 6.69 13.77 -79.81
C VAL A 177 5.97 12.99 -78.71
N LEU A 178 5.27 11.91 -79.06
CA LEU A 178 4.59 11.04 -78.09
C LEU A 178 5.59 10.41 -77.10
N LEU A 179 6.74 9.94 -77.58
CA LEU A 179 7.78 9.35 -76.75
C LEU A 179 8.40 10.37 -75.77
N GLU A 180 8.59 11.63 -76.17
CA GLU A 180 9.14 12.67 -75.29
C GLU A 180 8.18 13.03 -74.14
N LEU A 181 6.89 13.20 -74.43
CA LEU A 181 5.86 13.46 -73.41
C LEU A 181 5.85 12.35 -72.34
N ARG A 182 6.00 11.11 -72.79
CA ARG A 182 6.06 9.93 -71.92
C ARG A 182 7.25 9.96 -70.99
N ILE A 183 8.45 10.22 -71.51
CA ILE A 183 9.68 10.26 -70.72
C ILE A 183 9.57 11.29 -69.59
N LEU A 184 9.00 12.46 -69.89
CA LEU A 184 8.80 13.53 -68.90
C LEU A 184 7.86 13.10 -67.77
N LYS A 185 6.72 12.47 -68.08
CA LYS A 185 5.77 11.98 -67.06
C LYS A 185 6.42 10.93 -66.16
N PHE A 186 7.11 9.94 -66.73
CA PHE A 186 7.81 8.91 -65.95
C PHE A 186 8.88 9.51 -65.00
N GLN A 187 9.63 10.50 -65.46
CA GLN A 187 10.63 11.17 -64.61
C GLN A 187 9.95 11.90 -63.45
N ASN A 188 8.82 12.56 -63.69
CA ASN A 188 8.07 13.27 -62.65
C ASN A 188 7.41 12.33 -61.63
N ASP A 189 6.79 11.23 -62.09
CA ASP A 189 6.16 10.24 -61.22
C ASP A 189 7.21 9.49 -60.36
N ARG A 190 8.38 9.18 -60.95
CA ARG A 190 9.52 8.61 -60.22
C ARG A 190 10.04 9.58 -59.15
N LEU A 191 10.14 10.87 -59.46
CA LEU A 191 10.58 11.87 -58.48
C LEU A 191 9.58 11.98 -57.32
N SER A 192 8.29 12.05 -57.63
CA SER A 192 7.22 12.18 -56.64
C SER A 192 7.16 10.96 -55.71
N SER A 193 7.25 9.75 -56.26
CA SER A 193 7.28 8.49 -55.48
C SER A 193 8.52 8.36 -54.58
N LEU A 194 9.70 8.80 -55.05
CA LEU A 194 10.92 8.84 -54.25
C LEU A 194 10.80 9.83 -53.08
N MET A 195 10.27 11.02 -53.33
CA MET A 195 10.05 12.04 -52.30
C MET A 195 9.06 11.57 -51.23
N LEU A 196 7.97 10.92 -51.64
CA LEU A 196 6.97 10.37 -50.72
C LEU A 196 7.56 9.26 -49.84
N SER A 197 8.38 8.38 -50.42
CA SER A 197 9.06 7.30 -49.70
C SER A 197 10.10 7.85 -48.70
N ALA A 198 10.86 8.88 -49.10
CA ALA A 198 11.82 9.55 -48.22
C ALA A 198 11.13 10.23 -47.03
N LEU A 199 10.00 10.91 -47.27
CA LEU A 199 9.21 11.52 -46.21
C LEU A 199 8.68 10.48 -45.21
N ALA A 200 8.20 9.34 -45.71
CA ALA A 200 7.72 8.24 -44.86
C ALA A 200 8.83 7.66 -43.97
N LEU A 201 10.05 7.51 -44.49
CA LEU A 201 11.20 7.05 -43.71
C LEU A 201 11.60 8.04 -42.60
N VAL A 202 11.59 9.35 -42.90
CA VAL A 202 11.89 10.39 -41.91
C VAL A 202 10.86 10.38 -40.79
N ILE A 203 9.56 10.35 -41.12
CA ILE A 203 8.49 10.27 -40.12
C ILE A 203 8.64 9.00 -39.26
N SER A 204 8.90 7.84 -39.89
CA SER A 204 9.12 6.58 -39.18
C SER A 204 10.30 6.66 -38.22
N PHE A 205 11.43 7.25 -38.64
CA PHE A 205 12.60 7.46 -37.78
C PHE A 205 12.28 8.36 -36.58
N PHE A 206 11.63 9.51 -36.80
CA PHE A 206 11.23 10.41 -35.73
C PHE A 206 10.24 9.76 -34.75
N LEU A 207 9.32 8.93 -35.25
CA LEU A 207 8.37 8.19 -34.43
C LEU A 207 9.07 7.16 -33.53
N VAL A 208 10.00 6.37 -34.09
CA VAL A 208 10.82 5.42 -33.32
C VAL A 208 11.69 6.14 -32.29
N TRP A 209 12.31 7.26 -32.67
CA TRP A 209 13.12 8.07 -31.76
C TRP A 209 12.28 8.65 -30.60
N TYR A 210 11.11 9.22 -30.91
CA TYR A 210 10.22 9.81 -29.91
C TYR A 210 9.70 8.76 -28.92
N ILE A 211 9.21 7.62 -29.44
CA ILE A 211 8.73 6.50 -28.61
C ILE A 211 9.87 5.91 -27.79
N GLY A 212 11.03 5.64 -28.41
CA GLY A 212 12.19 5.07 -27.72
C GLY A 212 12.68 5.96 -26.58
N ARG A 213 12.75 7.27 -26.79
CA ARG A 213 13.16 8.23 -25.74
C ARG A 213 12.12 8.33 -24.62
N GLY A 214 10.83 8.36 -24.96
CA GLY A 214 9.74 8.41 -23.97
C GLY A 214 9.68 7.16 -23.08
N LEU A 215 9.83 5.98 -23.68
CA LEU A 215 9.85 4.71 -22.95
C LEU A 215 11.08 4.58 -22.06
N ASN A 216 12.27 4.95 -22.54
CA ASN A 216 13.50 4.84 -21.75
C ASN A 216 13.45 5.69 -20.46
N ASN A 217 12.95 6.93 -20.54
CA ASN A 217 12.77 7.77 -19.36
C ASN A 217 11.80 7.16 -18.35
N SER A 218 10.70 6.58 -18.83
CA SER A 218 9.71 5.90 -17.98
C SER A 218 10.33 4.69 -17.28
N PHE A 219 11.12 3.88 -18.00
CA PHE A 219 11.84 2.74 -17.43
C PHE A 219 12.87 3.15 -16.37
N ILE A 220 13.59 4.27 -16.56
CA ILE A 220 14.51 4.79 -15.55
C ILE A 220 13.76 5.18 -14.27
N GLN A 221 12.62 5.87 -14.39
CA GLN A 221 11.80 6.24 -13.23
C GLN A 221 11.25 5.02 -12.48
N ILE A 222 10.73 4.03 -13.21
CA ILE A 222 10.22 2.78 -12.65
C ILE A 222 11.34 2.03 -11.91
N SER A 223 12.54 1.92 -12.50
CA SER A 223 13.70 1.31 -11.84
C SER A 223 14.11 2.06 -10.56
N GLY A 224 14.11 3.40 -10.60
CA GLY A 224 14.40 4.24 -9.43
C GLY A 224 13.38 4.06 -8.30
N ASN A 225 12.08 4.01 -8.63
CA ASN A 225 11.02 3.78 -7.66
C ASN A 225 11.05 2.35 -7.10
N SER A 226 11.37 1.35 -7.92
CA SER A 226 11.58 -0.02 -7.46
C SER A 226 12.70 -0.12 -6.41
N LYS A 227 13.85 0.51 -6.67
CA LYS A 227 14.96 0.55 -5.69
C LYS A 227 14.55 1.21 -4.38
N LYS A 228 13.80 2.32 -4.44
CA LYS A 228 13.25 2.96 -3.24
C LYS A 228 12.30 2.02 -2.49
N LEU A 229 11.44 1.29 -3.21
CA LEU A 229 10.51 0.33 -2.63
C LEU A 229 11.23 -0.84 -1.93
N ILE A 230 12.31 -1.36 -2.52
CA ILE A 230 13.19 -2.37 -1.90
C ILE A 230 13.78 -1.84 -0.57
N VAL A 231 14.32 -0.62 -0.58
CA VAL A 231 14.90 -0.03 0.65
C VAL A 231 13.83 0.20 1.71
N SER A 232 12.66 0.75 1.33
CA SER A 232 11.53 0.97 2.24
C SER A 232 10.99 -0.34 2.81
N SER A 233 10.88 -1.40 2.01
CA SER A 233 10.49 -2.73 2.48
C SER A 233 11.50 -3.30 3.49
N ASN A 234 12.80 -3.18 3.21
CA ASN A 234 13.83 -3.61 4.15
C ASN A 234 13.74 -2.87 5.50
N ASN A 235 13.49 -1.56 5.48
CA ASN A 235 13.25 -0.79 6.69
C ASN A 235 11.97 -1.26 7.43
N GLN A 236 10.88 -1.54 6.72
CA GLN A 236 9.65 -2.09 7.33
C GLN A 236 9.89 -3.46 7.96
N LYS A 237 10.69 -4.35 7.34
CA LYS A 237 11.08 -5.64 7.94
C LYS A 237 11.83 -5.44 9.27
N LEU A 238 12.77 -4.51 9.33
CA LEU A 238 13.52 -4.21 10.55
C LEU A 238 12.62 -3.64 11.66
N VAL A 239 11.74 -2.70 11.32
CA VAL A 239 10.79 -2.11 12.27
C VAL A 239 9.82 -3.18 12.78
N SER A 240 9.29 -4.03 11.91
CA SER A 240 8.42 -5.14 12.30
C SER A 240 9.11 -6.08 13.29
N LYS A 241 10.35 -6.49 13.03
CA LYS A 241 11.11 -7.34 13.97
C LYS A 241 11.26 -6.68 15.34
N SER A 242 11.55 -5.39 15.39
CA SER A 242 11.60 -4.64 16.64
C SER A 242 10.23 -4.58 17.33
N MET A 243 9.14 -4.42 16.58
CA MET A 243 7.78 -4.45 17.13
C MET A 243 7.44 -5.82 17.74
N VAL A 244 7.78 -6.92 17.07
CA VAL A 244 7.60 -8.28 17.61
C VAL A 244 8.37 -8.47 18.91
N ALA A 245 9.63 -8.03 18.95
CA ALA A 245 10.45 -8.11 20.16
C ALA A 245 9.84 -7.30 21.32
N ASN A 246 9.51 -6.02 21.08
CA ASN A 246 8.90 -5.14 22.08
C ASN A 246 7.55 -5.66 22.57
N ALA A 247 6.72 -6.18 21.66
CA ALA A 247 5.43 -6.77 22.00
C ALA A 247 5.58 -8.04 22.84
N THR A 248 6.58 -8.87 22.54
CA THR A 248 6.88 -10.08 23.32
C THR A 248 7.36 -9.70 24.73
N GLU A 249 8.24 -8.72 24.84
CA GLU A 249 8.70 -8.19 26.14
C GLU A 249 7.54 -7.57 26.94
N THR A 250 6.71 -6.76 26.30
CA THR A 250 5.50 -6.16 26.93
C THR A 250 4.56 -7.24 27.45
N SER A 251 4.33 -8.31 26.67
CA SER A 251 3.50 -9.43 27.11
C SER A 251 4.11 -10.18 28.30
N ALA A 252 5.44 -10.35 28.33
CA ALA A 252 6.12 -11.01 29.44
C ALA A 252 6.06 -10.15 30.72
N GLN A 253 6.30 -8.85 30.61
CA GLN A 253 6.18 -7.89 31.71
C GLN A 253 4.74 -7.82 32.23
N ALA A 254 3.76 -7.79 31.33
CA ALA A 254 2.35 -7.84 31.71
C ALA A 254 2.04 -9.10 32.54
N ASN A 255 2.47 -10.28 32.10
CA ASN A 255 2.26 -11.50 32.89
C ASN A 255 2.92 -11.41 34.28
N ALA A 256 4.14 -10.87 34.38
CA ALA A 256 4.81 -10.69 35.67
C ALA A 256 4.04 -9.73 36.60
N ILE A 257 3.50 -8.62 36.06
CA ILE A 257 2.69 -7.66 36.82
C ILE A 257 1.37 -8.31 37.26
N ALA A 258 0.73 -9.11 36.42
CA ALA A 258 -0.50 -9.82 36.78
C ALA A 258 -0.28 -10.78 37.96
N SER A 259 0.80 -11.56 37.94
CA SER A 259 1.17 -12.43 39.06
C SER A 259 1.49 -11.64 40.33
N ALA A 260 2.19 -10.51 40.22
CA ALA A 260 2.46 -9.64 41.37
C ALA A 260 1.17 -9.04 41.95
N ALA A 261 0.20 -8.67 41.11
CA ALA A 261 -1.10 -8.17 41.55
C ALA A 261 -1.93 -9.25 42.28
N GLU A 262 -1.88 -10.50 41.81
CA GLU A 262 -2.48 -11.64 42.53
C GLU A 262 -1.82 -11.86 43.90
N GLU A 263 -0.49 -11.82 43.96
CA GLU A 263 0.25 -11.95 45.23
C GLU A 263 -0.12 -10.82 46.21
N VAL A 264 -0.21 -9.58 45.74
CA VAL A 264 -0.68 -8.44 46.55
C VAL A 264 -2.10 -8.67 47.04
N SER A 265 -3.01 -9.20 46.22
CA SER A 265 -4.38 -9.52 46.63
C SER A 265 -4.41 -10.56 47.76
N VAL A 266 -3.55 -11.59 47.71
CA VAL A 266 -3.43 -12.61 48.78
C VAL A 266 -2.89 -11.99 50.07
N ASN A 267 -1.88 -11.13 49.96
CA ASN A 267 -1.31 -10.42 51.11
C ASN A 267 -2.35 -9.50 51.77
N ILE A 268 -3.15 -8.79 50.98
CA ILE A 268 -4.23 -7.93 51.48
C ILE A 268 -5.32 -8.76 52.18
N GLN A 269 -5.68 -9.93 51.65
CA GLN A 269 -6.62 -10.82 52.32
C GLN A 269 -6.10 -11.26 53.70
N SER A 270 -4.79 -11.47 53.82
CA SER A 270 -4.15 -11.78 55.11
C SER A 270 -4.22 -10.59 56.08
N VAL A 271 -4.02 -9.37 55.60
CA VAL A 271 -4.18 -8.14 56.40
C VAL A 271 -5.64 -7.98 56.87
N ALA A 272 -6.62 -8.25 56.01
CA ALA A 272 -8.04 -8.20 56.38
C ALA A 272 -8.37 -9.19 57.51
N SER A 273 -7.90 -10.44 57.41
CA SER A 273 -8.06 -11.44 58.46
C SER A 273 -7.40 -11.02 59.77
N ALA A 274 -6.17 -10.46 59.71
CA ALA A 274 -5.49 -9.94 60.89
C ALA A 274 -6.25 -8.76 61.53
N ALA A 275 -6.86 -7.88 60.72
CA ALA A 275 -7.68 -6.78 61.21
C ALA A 275 -8.97 -7.28 61.89
N GLU A 276 -9.59 -8.36 61.38
CA GLU A 276 -10.73 -9.00 62.04
C GLU A 276 -10.36 -9.58 63.41
N GLU A 277 -9.19 -10.22 63.52
CA GLU A 277 -8.66 -10.77 64.78
C GLU A 277 -8.32 -9.67 65.80
N ILE A 278 -7.72 -8.56 65.34
CA ILE A 278 -7.52 -7.35 66.15
C ILE A 278 -8.88 -6.82 66.62
N GLY A 279 -9.88 -6.75 65.74
CA GLY A 279 -11.23 -6.33 66.09
C GLY A 279 -11.88 -7.20 67.18
N ALA A 280 -11.64 -8.50 67.16
CA ALA A 280 -12.08 -9.41 68.22
C ALA A 280 -11.33 -9.15 69.55
N THR A 281 -10.02 -8.93 69.49
CA THR A 281 -9.18 -8.64 70.65
C THR A 281 -9.58 -7.31 71.30
N ILE A 282 -9.85 -6.27 70.51
CA ILE A 282 -10.33 -4.97 70.99
C ILE A 282 -11.66 -5.10 71.74
N ARG A 283 -12.61 -5.91 71.22
CA ARG A 283 -13.88 -6.17 71.92
C ARG A 283 -13.68 -6.87 73.27
N GLU A 284 -12.75 -7.81 73.36
CA GLU A 284 -12.43 -8.47 74.62
C GLU A 284 -11.74 -7.51 75.60
N ILE A 285 -10.81 -6.66 75.15
CA ILE A 285 -10.20 -5.62 76.00
C ILE A 285 -11.25 -4.65 76.51
N ALA A 286 -12.21 -4.22 75.67
CA ALA A 286 -13.32 -3.37 76.08
C ALA A 286 -14.12 -4.02 77.21
N ARG A 287 -14.47 -5.31 77.04
CA ARG A 287 -15.23 -6.10 78.03
C ARG A 287 -14.45 -6.22 79.35
N GLN A 288 -13.16 -6.51 79.30
CA GLN A 288 -12.32 -6.64 80.49
C GLN A 288 -12.10 -5.31 81.20
N SER A 289 -11.94 -4.21 80.46
CA SER A 289 -11.83 -2.86 81.03
C SER A 289 -13.09 -2.45 81.76
N GLN A 290 -14.26 -2.72 81.17
CA GLN A 290 -15.55 -2.45 81.81
C GLN A 290 -15.76 -3.30 83.08
N GLN A 291 -15.37 -4.58 83.03
CA GLN A 291 -15.40 -5.46 84.20
C GLN A 291 -14.46 -4.96 85.32
N ALA A 292 -13.26 -4.51 84.97
CA ALA A 292 -12.31 -3.93 85.93
C ALA A 292 -12.84 -2.64 86.57
N ALA A 293 -13.50 -1.77 85.80
CA ALA A 293 -14.16 -0.57 86.31
C ALA A 293 -15.29 -0.91 87.31
N GLN A 294 -16.07 -1.96 87.03
CA GLN A 294 -17.11 -2.45 87.94
C GLN A 294 -16.51 -2.96 89.25
N VAL A 295 -15.46 -3.77 89.20
CA VAL A 295 -14.75 -4.28 90.40
C VAL A 295 -14.14 -3.14 91.20
N ALA A 296 -13.58 -2.11 90.54
CA ALA A 296 -13.07 -0.92 91.23
C ALA A 296 -14.19 -0.19 91.99
N ASN A 297 -15.36 0.01 91.38
CA ASN A 297 -16.51 0.62 92.04
C ASN A 297 -17.01 -0.18 93.25
N GLU A 298 -17.03 -1.51 93.14
CA GLU A 298 -17.35 -2.39 94.27
C GLU A 298 -16.32 -2.26 95.41
N ALA A 299 -15.03 -2.20 95.07
CA ALA A 299 -13.96 -1.99 96.05
C ALA A 299 -14.06 -0.64 96.78
N VAL A 300 -14.51 0.43 96.10
CA VAL A 300 -14.78 1.73 96.77
C VAL A 300 -15.86 1.57 97.84
N SER A 301 -16.96 0.88 97.52
CA SER A 301 -18.07 0.65 98.45
C SER A 301 -17.65 -0.17 99.67
N ILE A 302 -16.84 -1.21 99.46
CA ILE A 302 -16.27 -2.04 100.54
C ILE A 302 -15.33 -1.21 101.42
N ALA A 303 -14.43 -0.43 100.82
CA ALA A 303 -13.51 0.44 101.56
C ALA A 303 -14.25 1.49 102.39
N GLU A 304 -15.33 2.07 101.86
CA GLU A 304 -16.17 3.04 102.59
C GLU A 304 -16.85 2.40 103.82
N THR A 305 -17.38 1.18 103.64
CA THR A 305 -17.99 0.40 104.73
C THR A 305 -16.96 0.04 105.81
N GLY A 306 -15.77 -0.39 105.39
CA GLY A 306 -14.65 -0.65 106.30
C GLY A 306 -14.22 0.59 107.08
N ASN A 307 -14.11 1.74 106.41
CA ASN A 307 -13.76 3.01 107.05
C ASN A 307 -14.78 3.42 108.12
N LYS A 308 -16.09 3.28 107.83
CA LYS A 308 -17.16 3.53 108.82
C LYS A 308 -17.03 2.60 110.04
N ALA A 309 -16.66 1.34 109.84
CA ALA A 309 -16.45 0.40 110.95
C ALA A 309 -15.24 0.79 111.83
N VAL A 310 -14.12 1.15 111.21
CA VAL A 310 -12.90 1.59 111.92
C VAL A 310 -13.14 2.90 112.69
N LEU A 311 -13.86 3.86 112.10
CA LEU A 311 -14.22 5.11 112.77
C LEU A 311 -15.07 4.87 114.03
N ARG A 312 -16.08 3.99 113.95
CA ARG A 312 -16.89 3.59 115.12
C ARG A 312 -16.03 2.91 116.19
N LEU A 313 -15.05 2.08 115.79
CA LEU A 313 -14.13 1.45 116.74
C LEU A 313 -13.25 2.49 117.46
N GLY A 314 -12.77 3.50 116.73
CA GLY A 314 -12.02 4.63 117.31
C GLY A 314 -12.85 5.44 118.30
N GLU A 315 -14.11 5.72 117.96
CA GLU A 315 -15.06 6.40 118.86
C GLU A 315 -15.33 5.58 120.13
N ASN A 316 -15.65 4.29 119.99
CA ASN A 316 -15.85 3.38 121.11
C ASN A 316 -14.61 3.28 122.01
N SER A 317 -13.42 3.25 121.41
CA SER A 317 -12.15 3.20 122.16
C SER A 317 -11.87 4.50 122.92
N ASN A 318 -12.29 5.66 122.39
CA ASN A 318 -12.24 6.94 123.12
C ASN A 318 -13.19 6.93 124.33
N ILE A 319 -14.41 6.41 124.16
CA ILE A 319 -15.37 6.26 125.26
C ILE A 319 -14.80 5.36 126.35
N ILE A 320 -14.26 4.19 125.99
CA ILE A 320 -13.63 3.28 126.96
C ILE A 320 -12.45 3.96 127.66
N GLY A 321 -11.60 4.67 126.93
CA GLY A 321 -10.48 5.42 127.52
C GLY A 321 -10.93 6.44 128.57
N ASN A 322 -12.06 7.12 128.35
CA ASN A 322 -12.64 8.04 129.33
C ASN A 322 -13.19 7.30 130.57
N VAL A 323 -13.82 6.13 130.40
CA VAL A 323 -14.29 5.30 131.51
C VAL A 323 -13.10 4.81 132.35
N ILE A 324 -12.01 4.37 131.72
CA ILE A 324 -10.81 3.92 132.43
C ILE A 324 -10.20 5.03 133.28
N LYS A 325 -10.10 6.27 132.76
CA LYS A 325 -9.64 7.43 133.55
C LYS A 325 -10.45 7.62 134.84
N VAL A 326 -11.78 7.50 134.76
CA VAL A 326 -12.67 7.62 135.92
C VAL A 326 -12.41 6.49 136.92
N ILE A 327 -12.24 5.24 136.46
CA ILE A 327 -11.94 4.10 137.33
C ILE A 327 -10.57 4.27 138.01
N THR A 328 -9.55 4.72 137.29
CA THR A 328 -8.23 5.01 137.88
C THR A 328 -8.32 6.07 138.97
N SER A 329 -9.06 7.17 138.74
CA SER A 329 -9.31 8.18 139.77
C SER A 329 -10.07 7.63 140.99
N ILE A 330 -11.06 6.74 140.79
CA ILE A 330 -11.76 6.07 141.90
C ILE A 330 -10.81 5.16 142.68
N ALA A 331 -9.93 4.42 142.00
CA ALA A 331 -8.95 3.54 142.63
C ALA A 331 -7.93 4.35 143.47
N GLU A 332 -7.44 5.48 142.95
CA GLU A 332 -6.57 6.41 143.69
C GLU A 332 -7.26 7.00 144.92
N GLN A 333 -8.51 7.46 144.78
CA GLN A 333 -9.32 7.93 145.91
C GLN A 333 -9.55 6.84 146.95
N THR A 334 -9.81 5.60 146.51
CA THR A 334 -10.01 4.44 147.38
C THR A 334 -8.73 4.09 148.14
N ASN A 335 -7.57 4.13 147.47
CA ASN A 335 -6.26 3.93 148.10
C ASN A 335 -5.96 5.02 149.15
N LEU A 336 -6.31 6.29 148.88
CA LEU A 336 -6.18 7.38 149.86
C LEU A 336 -7.13 7.22 151.05
N LEU A 337 -8.38 6.84 150.82
CA LEU A 337 -9.36 6.53 151.87
C LEU A 337 -8.90 5.37 152.74
N ALA A 338 -8.42 4.29 152.12
CA ALA A 338 -7.89 3.12 152.81
C ALA A 338 -6.61 3.44 153.60
N LEU A 339 -5.73 4.29 153.06
CA LEU A 339 -4.56 4.79 153.78
C LEU A 339 -4.95 5.58 155.04
N ASN A 340 -5.92 6.51 154.92
CA ASN A 340 -6.43 7.27 156.05
C ASN A 340 -7.06 6.34 157.10
N ALA A 341 -7.81 5.32 156.67
CA ALA A 341 -8.40 4.31 157.55
C ALA A 341 -7.32 3.46 158.25
N SER A 342 -6.25 3.05 157.56
CA SER A 342 -5.11 2.35 158.17
C SER A 342 -4.38 3.20 159.20
N ILE A 343 -4.22 4.51 158.95
CA ILE A 343 -3.61 5.45 159.90
C ILE A 343 -4.48 5.56 161.16
N GLU A 344 -5.78 5.75 161.02
CA GLU A 344 -6.70 5.88 162.16
C GLU A 344 -6.83 4.55 162.93
N ALA A 345 -6.81 3.41 162.24
CA ALA A 345 -6.79 2.09 162.86
C ALA A 345 -5.49 1.84 163.66
N ALA A 346 -4.34 2.29 163.16
CA ALA A 346 -3.07 2.25 163.91
C ALA A 346 -3.10 3.17 165.14
N ARG A 347 -3.79 4.31 165.05
CA ARG A 347 -3.99 5.27 166.15
C ARG A 347 -4.86 4.71 167.29
N ALA A 348 -5.81 3.82 166.97
CA ALA A 348 -6.68 3.15 167.93
C ALA A 348 -6.03 1.97 168.70
N GLY A 349 -4.77 1.62 168.41
CA GLY A 349 -4.01 0.60 169.15
C GLY A 349 -4.60 -0.82 169.04
N GLU A 350 -4.68 -1.55 170.17
CA GLU A 350 -5.18 -2.94 170.21
C GLU A 350 -6.65 -3.08 169.72
N PHE A 351 -7.48 -2.05 169.90
CA PHE A 351 -8.90 -2.05 169.47
C PHE A 351 -9.08 -1.85 167.96
N GLY A 352 -8.05 -1.36 167.26
CA GLY A 352 -8.09 -1.07 165.82
C GLY A 352 -7.60 -2.20 164.91
N LYS A 353 -7.08 -3.31 165.46
CA LYS A 353 -6.42 -4.38 164.68
C LYS A 353 -7.29 -4.96 163.55
N GLY A 354 -8.58 -5.23 163.80
CA GLY A 354 -9.50 -5.74 162.78
C GLY A 354 -9.74 -4.74 161.64
N PHE A 355 -9.91 -3.46 161.97
CA PHE A 355 -10.04 -2.38 160.99
C PHE A 355 -8.74 -2.13 160.22
N ALA A 356 -7.58 -2.29 160.85
CA ALA A 356 -6.28 -2.15 160.19
C ALA A 356 -6.07 -3.21 159.10
N VAL A 357 -6.49 -4.46 159.34
CA VAL A 357 -6.43 -5.54 158.34
C VAL A 357 -7.33 -5.23 157.15
N VAL A 358 -8.59 -4.85 157.39
CA VAL A 358 -9.54 -4.49 156.31
C VAL A 358 -9.04 -3.28 155.52
N ALA A 359 -8.53 -2.24 156.19
CA ALA A 359 -7.98 -1.06 155.52
C ALA A 359 -6.74 -1.41 154.67
N SER A 360 -5.87 -2.32 155.15
CA SER A 360 -4.73 -2.82 154.37
C SER A 360 -5.17 -3.61 153.14
N GLU A 361 -6.20 -4.46 153.27
CA GLU A 361 -6.74 -5.26 152.16
C GLU A 361 -7.39 -4.36 151.08
N VAL A 362 -8.19 -3.37 151.50
CA VAL A 362 -8.79 -2.39 150.58
C VAL A 362 -7.72 -1.55 149.89
N LYS A 363 -6.64 -1.19 150.60
CA LYS A 363 -5.49 -0.47 150.03
C LYS A 363 -4.77 -1.29 148.96
N GLU A 364 -4.55 -2.58 149.20
CA GLU A 364 -3.88 -3.45 148.23
C GLU A 364 -4.78 -3.71 147.01
N LEU A 365 -6.09 -3.95 147.21
CA LEU A 365 -7.06 -4.08 146.13
C LEU A 365 -7.15 -2.81 145.28
N ALA A 366 -7.09 -1.63 145.90
CA ALA A 366 -7.08 -0.35 145.18
C ALA A 366 -5.81 -0.17 144.33
N LYS A 367 -4.64 -0.62 144.81
CA LYS A 367 -3.40 -0.63 144.01
C LYS A 367 -3.46 -1.63 142.86
N GLU A 368 -3.97 -2.84 143.09
CA GLU A 368 -4.17 -3.82 142.02
C GLU A 368 -5.14 -3.29 140.96
N THR A 369 -6.22 -2.63 141.39
CA THR A 369 -7.18 -1.98 140.48
C THR A 369 -6.50 -0.89 139.66
N ALA A 370 -5.72 0.00 140.29
CA ALA A 370 -4.98 1.05 139.58
C ALA A 370 -4.01 0.47 138.54
N LYS A 371 -3.26 -0.58 138.91
CA LYS A 371 -2.35 -1.29 138.00
C LYS A 371 -3.10 -1.94 136.82
N ALA A 372 -4.20 -2.63 137.09
CA ALA A 372 -5.03 -3.24 136.05
C ALA A 372 -5.64 -2.18 135.11
N THR A 373 -6.09 -1.03 135.63
CA THR A 373 -6.59 0.06 134.80
C THR A 373 -5.50 0.69 133.93
N GLU A 374 -4.26 0.76 134.41
CA GLU A 374 -3.12 1.27 133.65
C GLU A 374 -2.73 0.32 132.50
N ASP A 375 -2.76 -0.99 132.75
CA ASP A 375 -2.57 -1.99 131.70
C ASP A 375 -3.67 -1.87 130.63
N ILE A 376 -4.94 -1.72 131.03
CA ILE A 376 -6.06 -1.52 130.09
C ILE A 376 -5.89 -0.20 129.33
N ARG A 377 -5.48 0.90 129.99
CA ARG A 377 -5.22 2.20 129.35
C ARG A 377 -4.21 2.04 128.21
N THR A 378 -3.10 1.36 128.47
CA THR A 378 -2.06 1.09 127.46
C THR A 378 -2.62 0.29 126.27
N LYS A 379 -3.49 -0.70 126.52
CA LYS A 379 -4.15 -1.47 125.44
C LYS A 379 -5.11 -0.60 124.62
N ILE A 380 -5.88 0.28 125.26
CA ILE A 380 -6.80 1.19 124.58
C ILE A 380 -6.04 2.22 123.73
N GLU A 381 -4.92 2.74 124.23
CA GLU A 381 -4.04 3.64 123.46
C GLU A 381 -3.46 2.93 122.22
N GLY A 382 -3.09 1.65 122.36
CA GLY A 382 -2.73 0.80 121.21
C GLY A 382 -3.87 0.70 120.19
N ILE A 383 -5.09 0.36 120.62
CA ILE A 383 -6.26 0.27 119.73
C ILE A 383 -6.55 1.61 119.04
N GLN A 384 -6.41 2.74 119.74
CA GLN A 384 -6.60 4.09 119.18
C GLN A 384 -5.51 4.47 118.16
N SER A 385 -4.28 3.98 118.35
CA SER A 385 -3.19 4.14 117.39
C SER A 385 -3.47 3.30 116.14
N ASP A 386 -3.77 2.01 116.32
CA ASP A 386 -4.05 1.07 115.23
C ASP A 386 -5.25 1.51 114.39
N THR A 387 -6.31 2.05 115.03
CA THR A 387 -7.47 2.60 114.31
C THR A 387 -7.10 3.84 113.49
N ARG A 388 -6.25 4.75 114.00
CA ARG A 388 -5.78 5.91 113.23
C ARG A 388 -4.94 5.49 112.02
N GLU A 389 -4.07 4.50 112.20
CA GLU A 389 -3.28 3.93 111.10
C GLU A 389 -4.18 3.25 110.06
N ALA A 390 -5.19 2.48 110.51
CA ALA A 390 -6.16 1.83 109.63
C ALA A 390 -6.98 2.84 108.80
N VAL A 391 -7.41 3.97 109.39
CA VAL A 391 -8.08 5.06 108.65
C VAL A 391 -7.15 5.62 107.56
N SER A 392 -5.89 5.92 107.90
CA SER A 392 -4.91 6.43 106.93
C SER A 392 -4.67 5.43 105.78
N SER A 393 -4.58 4.14 106.10
CA SER A 393 -4.41 3.06 105.10
C SER A 393 -5.64 2.92 104.19
N ASN A 394 -6.85 3.05 104.74
CA ASN A 394 -8.08 3.04 103.95
C ASN A 394 -8.18 4.24 103.01
N GLU A 395 -7.75 5.43 103.45
CA GLU A 395 -7.72 6.62 102.58
C GLU A 395 -6.77 6.44 101.40
N LYS A 396 -5.56 5.90 101.65
CA LYS A 396 -4.61 5.53 100.59
C LYS A 396 -5.20 4.50 99.63
N THR A 397 -5.88 3.48 100.15
CA THR A 397 -6.55 2.45 99.34
C THR A 397 -7.62 3.07 98.45
N ARG A 398 -8.44 4.00 98.98
CA ARG A 398 -9.45 4.72 98.20
C ARG A 398 -8.83 5.52 97.06
N ASN A 399 -7.72 6.21 97.31
CA ASN A 399 -7.00 6.97 96.29
C ASN A 399 -6.43 6.06 95.18
N ILE A 400 -5.92 4.88 95.53
CA ILE A 400 -5.46 3.89 94.54
C ILE A 400 -6.64 3.40 93.69
N ILE A 401 -7.78 3.06 94.30
CA ILE A 401 -8.96 2.60 93.57
C ILE A 401 -9.50 3.70 92.64
N SER A 402 -9.51 4.97 93.08
CA SER A 402 -9.90 6.10 92.24
C SER A 402 -8.99 6.25 91.02
N LYS A 403 -7.67 6.07 91.18
CA LYS A 403 -6.72 6.06 90.06
C LYS A 403 -6.97 4.90 89.10
N ILE A 404 -7.33 3.71 89.61
CA ILE A 404 -7.70 2.57 88.77
C ILE A 404 -8.91 2.96 87.89
N HIS A 405 -9.94 3.58 88.45
CA HIS A 405 -11.11 4.02 87.69
C HIS A 405 -10.75 5.03 86.57
N GLU A 406 -9.90 6.01 86.86
CA GLU A 406 -9.41 6.99 85.87
C GLU A 406 -8.63 6.32 84.72
N ILE A 407 -7.76 5.35 85.05
CA ILE A 407 -7.02 4.56 84.06
C ILE A 407 -8.00 3.76 83.18
N GLN A 408 -9.02 3.14 83.76
CA GLN A 408 -10.02 2.39 82.99
C GLN A 408 -10.80 3.29 82.02
N SER A 409 -11.16 4.51 82.43
CA SER A 409 -11.79 5.48 81.53
C SER A 409 -10.88 5.87 80.37
N THR A 410 -9.57 5.97 80.61
CA THR A 410 -8.59 6.28 79.55
C THR A 410 -8.43 5.09 78.59
N ILE A 411 -8.39 3.86 79.11
CA ILE A 411 -8.34 2.63 78.31
C ILE A 411 -9.58 2.53 77.42
N ALA A 412 -10.78 2.83 77.95
CA ALA A 412 -12.01 2.80 77.17
C ALA A 412 -11.97 3.75 75.95
N GLY A 413 -11.48 4.99 76.15
CA GLY A 413 -11.30 5.94 75.05
C GLY A 413 -10.30 5.45 73.99
N ALA A 414 -9.15 4.91 74.44
CA ALA A 414 -8.15 4.33 73.52
C ALA A 414 -8.70 3.12 72.75
N VAL A 415 -9.54 2.30 73.39
CA VAL A 415 -10.18 1.14 72.77
C VAL A 415 -11.19 1.55 71.69
N GLU A 416 -11.96 2.62 71.90
CA GLU A 416 -12.85 3.17 70.87
C GLU A 416 -12.09 3.69 69.66
N GLU A 417 -10.98 4.40 69.88
CA GLU A 417 -10.11 4.91 68.80
C GLU A 417 -9.43 3.77 68.02
N GLN A 418 -8.94 2.74 68.72
CA GLN A 418 -8.42 1.53 68.08
C GLN A 418 -9.50 0.83 67.26
N ALA A 419 -10.73 0.70 67.78
CA ALA A 419 -11.84 0.09 67.05
C ALA A 419 -12.21 0.87 65.78
N ALA A 420 -12.11 2.19 65.79
CA ALA A 420 -12.31 3.02 64.60
C ALA A 420 -11.20 2.80 63.57
N THR A 421 -9.94 2.82 64.02
CA THR A 421 -8.76 2.61 63.16
C THR A 421 -8.78 1.22 62.51
N THR A 422 -9.11 0.16 63.25
CA THR A 422 -9.21 -1.20 62.70
C THR A 422 -10.30 -1.33 61.63
N ARG A 423 -11.43 -0.61 61.78
CA ARG A 423 -12.49 -0.56 60.76
C ARG A 423 -12.00 0.13 59.48
N GLU A 424 -11.24 1.21 59.61
CA GLU A 424 -10.63 1.87 58.45
C GLU A 424 -9.60 0.97 57.75
N ILE A 425 -8.76 0.25 58.51
CA ILE A 425 -7.82 -0.74 57.94
C ILE A 425 -8.57 -1.80 57.13
N THR A 426 -9.66 -2.35 57.68
CA THR A 426 -10.46 -3.37 57.01
C THR A 426 -11.06 -2.85 55.70
N ARG A 427 -11.60 -1.62 55.71
CA ARG A 427 -12.13 -0.97 54.52
C ARG A 427 -11.03 -0.70 53.47
N ASN A 428 -9.90 -0.14 53.88
CA ASN A 428 -8.78 0.16 52.99
C ASN A 428 -8.19 -1.12 52.39
N ALA A 429 -8.16 -2.22 53.16
CA ALA A 429 -7.78 -3.53 52.64
C ALA A 429 -8.76 -4.01 51.55
N ALA A 430 -10.07 -3.89 51.76
CA ALA A 430 -11.06 -4.27 50.74
C ALA A 430 -10.94 -3.43 49.44
N ASP A 431 -10.73 -2.12 49.58
CA ASP A 431 -10.52 -1.22 48.44
C ASP A 431 -9.22 -1.58 47.69
N ALA A 432 -8.13 -1.85 48.42
CA ALA A 432 -6.85 -2.26 47.85
C ALA A 432 -6.95 -3.62 47.12
N ALA A 433 -7.66 -4.61 47.68
CA ALA A 433 -7.90 -5.89 47.03
C ALA A 433 -8.66 -5.74 45.71
N THR A 434 -9.68 -4.88 45.71
CA THR A 434 -10.43 -4.54 44.50
C THR A 434 -9.52 -3.90 43.45
N GLY A 435 -8.70 -2.92 43.85
CA GLY A 435 -7.71 -2.28 42.98
C GLY A 435 -6.69 -3.27 42.41
N SER A 436 -6.18 -4.21 43.21
CA SER A 436 -5.28 -5.27 42.73
C SER A 436 -5.95 -6.18 41.70
N SER A 437 -7.22 -6.54 41.89
CA SER A 437 -7.99 -7.33 40.94
C SER A 437 -8.19 -6.57 39.61
N GLU A 438 -8.50 -5.28 39.67
CA GLU A 438 -8.62 -4.44 38.48
C GLU A 438 -7.29 -4.30 37.73
N ILE A 439 -6.16 -4.15 38.44
CA ILE A 439 -4.83 -4.15 37.84
C ILE A 439 -4.58 -5.47 37.11
N ALA A 440 -4.82 -6.62 37.75
CA ALA A 440 -4.64 -7.92 37.13
C ALA A 440 -5.47 -8.06 35.82
N LYS A 441 -6.72 -7.62 35.84
CA LYS A 441 -7.61 -7.62 34.67
C LYS A 441 -7.11 -6.72 33.54
N ASN A 442 -6.74 -5.47 33.86
CA ASN A 442 -6.25 -4.51 32.87
C ASN A 442 -4.94 -4.97 32.24
N ILE A 443 -4.07 -5.60 33.03
CA ILE A 443 -2.79 -6.13 32.57
C ILE A 443 -2.97 -7.38 31.70
N SER A 444 -3.97 -8.22 31.98
CA SER A 444 -4.36 -9.29 31.08
C SER A 444 -4.74 -8.76 29.69
N GLY A 445 -5.54 -7.68 29.64
CA GLY A 445 -5.87 -6.98 28.39
C GLY A 445 -4.65 -6.37 27.70
N LEU A 446 -3.69 -5.82 28.45
CA LEU A 446 -2.43 -5.32 27.90
C LEU A 446 -1.59 -6.43 27.27
N ALA A 447 -1.53 -7.61 27.90
CA ALA A 447 -0.83 -8.78 27.35
C ALA A 447 -1.48 -9.24 26.03
N GLU A 448 -2.81 -9.21 25.95
CA GLU A 448 -3.55 -9.52 24.71
C GLU A 448 -3.30 -8.49 23.61
N ALA A 449 -3.33 -7.19 23.93
CA ALA A 449 -3.01 -6.12 22.98
C ALA A 449 -1.56 -6.23 22.45
N ALA A 450 -0.62 -6.60 23.32
CA ALA A 450 0.76 -6.86 22.94
C ALA A 450 0.85 -8.07 21.98
N ARG A 451 0.15 -9.18 22.26
CA ARG A 451 0.07 -10.33 21.34
C ARG A 451 -0.52 -9.94 19.98
N SER A 452 -1.57 -9.13 19.96
CA SER A 452 -2.15 -8.61 18.71
C SER A 452 -1.16 -7.74 17.94
N THR A 453 -0.39 -6.91 18.64
CA THR A 453 0.68 -6.09 18.03
C THR A 453 1.78 -6.96 17.42
N SER A 454 2.19 -8.02 18.12
CA SER A 454 3.17 -9.00 17.60
C SER A 454 2.66 -9.66 16.32
N LYS A 455 1.41 -10.13 16.32
CA LYS A 455 0.77 -10.72 15.13
C LYS A 455 0.73 -9.73 13.95
N GLY A 456 0.27 -8.50 14.18
CA GLY A 456 0.20 -7.46 13.15
C GLY A 456 1.59 -7.08 12.61
N ALA A 457 2.61 -7.10 13.45
CA ALA A 457 3.99 -6.91 13.01
C ALA A 457 4.44 -8.08 12.11
N THR A 458 4.19 -9.34 12.47
CA THR A 458 4.50 -10.49 11.60
C THR A 458 3.79 -10.43 10.24
N GLU A 459 2.54 -9.99 10.21
CA GLU A 459 1.80 -9.75 8.96
C GLU A 459 2.46 -8.63 8.14
N LEU A 460 2.89 -7.54 8.78
CA LEU A 460 3.63 -6.45 8.14
C LEU A 460 4.98 -6.92 7.57
N GLU A 461 5.72 -7.78 8.27
CA GLU A 461 6.96 -8.38 7.77
C GLU A 461 6.70 -9.19 6.49
N THR A 462 5.63 -9.98 6.49
CA THR A 462 5.21 -10.78 5.32
C THR A 462 4.85 -9.89 4.14
N ALA A 463 4.08 -8.81 4.38
CA ALA A 463 3.72 -7.84 3.35
C ALA A 463 4.96 -7.13 2.79
N ALA A 464 5.91 -6.74 3.65
CA ALA A 464 7.17 -6.13 3.23
C ALA A 464 7.99 -7.10 2.35
N LEU A 465 8.11 -8.38 2.73
CA LEU A 465 8.75 -9.41 1.90
C LEU A 465 8.10 -9.53 0.51
N GLY A 466 6.77 -9.45 0.45
CA GLY A 466 6.04 -9.41 -0.82
C GLY A 466 6.42 -8.19 -1.68
N LEU A 467 6.46 -7.00 -1.09
CA LEU A 467 6.87 -5.76 -1.77
C LEU A 467 8.32 -5.83 -2.28
N ASP A 468 9.24 -6.38 -1.48
CA ASP A 468 10.65 -6.57 -1.83
C ASP A 468 10.81 -7.47 -3.08
N THR A 469 10.02 -8.55 -3.10
CA THR A 469 10.00 -9.52 -4.20
C THR A 469 9.43 -8.88 -5.48
N MET A 470 8.27 -8.24 -5.40
CA MET A 470 7.64 -7.57 -6.55
C MET A 470 8.53 -6.46 -7.11
N ALA A 471 9.16 -5.66 -6.24
CA ALA A 471 10.08 -4.62 -6.67
C ALA A 471 11.31 -5.21 -7.38
N SER A 472 11.90 -6.27 -6.83
CA SER A 472 13.03 -6.98 -7.44
C SER A 472 12.68 -7.58 -8.81
N GLU A 473 11.49 -8.15 -8.98
CA GLU A 473 11.00 -8.64 -10.27
C GLU A 473 10.80 -7.52 -11.28
N LEU A 474 10.19 -6.41 -10.85
CA LEU A 474 9.99 -5.23 -11.66
C LEU A 474 11.32 -4.60 -12.07
N GLU A 475 12.35 -4.59 -11.21
CA GLU A 475 13.70 -4.16 -11.58
C GLU A 475 14.30 -5.08 -12.66
N LYS A 476 14.12 -6.40 -12.56
CA LYS A 476 14.59 -7.36 -13.57
C LYS A 476 13.91 -7.12 -14.92
N ILE A 477 12.59 -6.98 -14.95
CA ILE A 477 11.82 -6.74 -16.18
C ILE A 477 12.26 -5.44 -16.83
N VAL A 478 12.38 -4.36 -16.06
CA VAL A 478 12.80 -3.05 -16.57
C VAL A 478 14.21 -3.10 -17.16
N LYS A 479 15.13 -3.85 -16.55
CA LYS A 479 16.49 -4.04 -17.10
C LYS A 479 16.49 -4.68 -18.49
N THR A 480 15.51 -5.50 -18.84
CA THR A 480 15.39 -6.10 -20.18
C THR A 480 15.05 -5.06 -21.26
N PHE A 481 14.30 -4.02 -20.91
CA PHE A 481 13.86 -2.98 -21.85
C PHE A 481 14.73 -1.71 -21.84
N GLN A 482 15.65 -1.60 -20.89
CA GLN A 482 16.62 -0.51 -20.88
C GLN A 482 17.66 -0.71 -21.97
N ILE A 483 17.62 0.18 -22.96
CA ILE A 483 18.67 0.30 -23.95
C ILE A 483 19.88 0.93 -23.25
N LYS A 484 21.02 0.22 -23.20
CA LYS A 484 22.29 0.81 -22.75
C LYS A 484 22.58 2.02 -23.65
N SER A 485 22.50 3.22 -23.10
CA SER A 485 22.90 4.45 -23.80
C SER A 485 24.40 4.47 -24.04
#